data_AF-A0AAR5P4V3-F1
#
_entry.id   AF-A0AAR5P4V3-F1
#
_cell.length_a   1.000
_cell.length_b   1.000
_cell.length_c   1.000
_cell.angle_alpha   90.00
_cell.angle_beta   90.00
_cell.angle_gamma   90.00
#
_symmetry.space_group_name_H-M   'P 1'
#
loop_
_entity.id
_entity.type
_entity.pdbx_description
1 polymer ?
#
loop_
_entity_poly.entity_id
_entity_poly.type
_entity_poly.pdbx_seq_one_letter_code
_entity_poly.pdbx_strand_id
1 'polypeptide(L)' 'MESVSKAKQRFKQYPLIFGKCGKEASVYATCVLKQDNLMKDNCVTEFQGFKTCLQMSAAKLKTRI' A
#
# COMPACT_ATOMS: atom_id res chain seq x y z
N MET A 1 2.79 14.93 -23.40
CA MET A 1 3.31 13.99 -22.38
C MET A 1 2.19 13.06 -21.89
N GLU A 2 1.90 11.98 -22.60
CA GLU A 2 0.84 11.05 -22.21
C GLU A 2 1.18 10.20 -20.97
N SER A 3 2.46 9.89 -20.79
CA SER A 3 2.98 9.09 -19.66
C SER A 3 2.67 9.75 -18.31
N VAL A 4 2.78 11.08 -18.25
CA VAL A 4 2.50 11.88 -17.04
C VAL A 4 1.00 11.91 -16.74
N SER A 5 0.15 12.03 -17.75
CA SER A 5 -1.31 12.00 -17.58
C SER A 5 -1.79 10.64 -17.08
N LYS A 6 -1.25 9.53 -17.62
CA LYS A 6 -1.54 8.17 -17.16
C LYS A 6 -1.06 7.95 -15.72
N ALA A 7 0.11 8.46 -15.35
CA ALA A 7 0.61 8.40 -13.97
C ALA A 7 -0.31 9.18 -13.00
N LYS A 8 -0.74 10.39 -13.36
CA LYS A 8 -1.70 11.18 -12.56
C LYS A 8 -3.01 10.45 -12.31
N GLN A 9 -3.55 9.76 -13.31
CA GLN A 9 -4.77 8.95 -13.12
C GLN A 9 -4.56 7.79 -12.12
N ARG A 10 -3.41 7.10 -12.18
CA ARG A 10 -3.09 6.04 -11.21
C ARG A 10 -2.96 6.58 -9.79
N PHE A 11 -2.27 7.71 -9.62
CA PHE A 11 -2.12 8.37 -8.32
C PHE A 11 -3.47 8.82 -7.73
N LYS A 12 -4.42 9.25 -8.55
CA LYS A 12 -5.78 9.57 -8.08
C LYS A 12 -6.52 8.36 -7.51
N GLN A 13 -6.20 7.15 -7.97
CA GLN A 13 -6.82 5.93 -7.46
C GLN A 13 -6.11 5.34 -6.24
N TYR A 14 -4.88 5.78 -5.96
CA TYR A 14 -4.11 5.29 -4.82
C TYR A 14 -4.80 5.52 -3.45
N PRO A 15 -5.39 6.69 -3.13
CA PRO A 15 -6.11 6.88 -1.87
C PRO A 15 -7.31 5.93 -1.70
N LEU A 16 -8.00 5.60 -2.79
CA LEU A 16 -9.13 4.65 -2.79
C LEU A 16 -8.66 3.21 -2.49
N ILE A 17 -7.51 2.82 -3.05
CA ILE A 17 -6.87 1.52 -2.80
C ILE A 17 -6.38 1.47 -1.34
N PHE A 18 -5.67 2.52 -0.90
CA PHE A 18 -5.12 2.62 0.45
C PHE A 18 -6.22 2.59 1.50
N GLY A 19 -7.33 3.32 1.29
CA GLY A 19 -8.47 3.32 2.20
C GLY A 19 -9.12 1.95 2.39
N LYS A 20 -9.16 1.11 1.34
CA LYS A 20 -9.66 -0.28 1.45
C LYS A 20 -8.74 -1.16 2.30
N CYS A 21 -7.44 -0.90 2.25
CA CYS A 21 -6.42 -1.64 3.00
C CYS A 21 -6.07 -0.97 4.34
N GLY A 22 -6.90 -0.05 4.83
CA GLY A 22 -6.62 0.72 6.04
C GLY A 22 -6.42 -0.14 7.28
N LYS A 23 -7.09 -1.29 7.40
CA LYS A 23 -6.87 -2.24 8.51
C LYS A 23 -5.46 -2.81 8.50
N GLU A 24 -5.01 -3.33 7.36
CA GLU A 24 -3.68 -3.91 7.21
C GLU A 24 -2.58 -2.85 7.32
N ALA A 25 -2.86 -1.63 6.83
CA ALA A 25 -1.99 -0.47 7.00
C ALA A 25 -1.78 -0.14 8.49
N SER A 26 -2.86 -0.13 9.29
CA SER A 26 -2.77 0.12 10.74
C SER A 26 -2.00 -0.97 11.48
N VAL A 27 -2.13 -2.24 11.07
CA VAL A 27 -1.36 -3.36 11.64
C VAL A 27 0.13 -3.19 11.34
N TYR A 28 0.48 -2.91 10.09
CA TYR A 28 1.85 -2.62 9.69
C TYR A 28 2.42 -1.39 10.43
N ALA A 29 1.65 -0.30 10.50
CA ALA A 29 2.04 0.91 11.22
C ALA A 29 2.26 0.65 12.72
N THR A 30 1.41 -0.18 13.35
CA THR A 30 1.60 -0.55 14.76
C THR A 30 2.88 -1.33 14.97
N CYS A 31 3.22 -2.25 14.07
CA CYS A 31 4.49 -2.99 14.13
C CYS A 31 5.69 -2.03 13.99
N VAL A 32 5.61 -1.09 13.04
CA VAL A 32 6.67 -0.10 12.79
C VAL A 32 6.85 0.84 13.99
N LEU A 33 5.75 1.32 14.58
CA LEU A 33 5.78 2.23 15.74
C LEU A 33 6.27 1.57 17.03
N LYS A 34 6.18 0.24 17.14
CA LYS A 34 6.69 -0.52 18.29
C LYS A 34 8.21 -0.78 18.21
N GLN A 35 8.84 -0.52 17.07
CA GLN A 35 10.25 -0.82 16.84
C GLN A 35 11.09 0.46 17.02
N ASP A 36 11.92 0.50 18.07
CA ASP A 36 12.90 1.58 18.29
C ASP A 36 14.01 1.58 17.23
N ASN A 37 14.47 0.40 16.80
CA ASN A 37 15.46 0.23 15.75
C ASN A 37 14.84 -0.50 14.56
N LEU A 38 14.21 0.27 13.67
CA LEU A 38 13.60 -0.21 12.44
C LEU A 38 14.67 -0.76 11.48
N MET A 39 14.92 -2.07 11.57
CA MET A 39 15.68 -2.79 10.57
C MET A 39 14.77 -3.27 9.45
N LYS A 40 15.34 -3.38 8.25
CA LYS A 40 14.67 -3.99 7.10
C LYS A 40 14.26 -5.41 7.51
N ASP A 41 13.01 -5.75 7.22
CA ASP A 41 12.38 -7.05 7.49
C ASP A 41 11.74 -7.29 8.87
N ASN A 42 11.82 -6.34 9.82
CA ASN A 42 11.20 -6.51 11.14
C ASN A 42 9.67 -6.66 11.11
N CYS A 43 9.00 -6.05 10.13
CA CYS A 43 7.53 -6.09 9.95
C CYS A 43 7.14 -6.68 8.59
N VAL A 44 7.93 -7.63 8.06
CA VAL A 44 7.71 -8.20 6.73
C VAL A 44 6.38 -8.93 6.61
N THR A 45 5.94 -9.61 7.65
CA THR A 45 4.69 -10.38 7.63
C THR A 45 3.48 -9.46 7.48
N GLU A 46 3.43 -8.38 8.26
CA GLU A 46 2.41 -7.35 8.22
C GLU A 46 2.46 -6.59 6.89
N PHE A 47 3.67 -6.30 6.41
CA PHE A 47 3.88 -5.66 5.13
C PHE A 47 3.40 -6.52 3.96
N GLN A 48 3.63 -7.84 4.00
CA GLN A 48 3.13 -8.76 2.97
C GLN A 48 1.60 -8.79 2.93
N GLY A 49 0.94 -8.78 4.10
CA GLY A 49 -0.52 -8.65 4.18
C GLY A 49 -1.00 -7.35 3.52
N PHE A 50 -0.41 -6.22 3.93
CA PHE A 50 -0.73 -4.91 3.36
C PHE A 50 -0.49 -4.84 1.85
N LYS A 51 0.66 -5.35 1.37
CA LYS A 51 1.00 -5.42 -0.06
C LYS A 51 0.00 -6.26 -0.83
N THR A 52 -0.43 -7.39 -0.27
CA THR A 52 -1.41 -8.27 -0.91
C THR A 52 -2.74 -7.54 -1.10
N CYS A 53 -3.24 -6.85 -0.07
CA CYS A 53 -4.46 -6.06 -0.22
C CYS A 53 -4.31 -4.91 -1.23
N LEU A 54 -3.17 -4.22 -1.23
CA LEU A 54 -2.89 -3.19 -2.23
C LEU A 54 -2.99 -3.79 -3.64
N GLN A 55 -2.30 -4.91 -3.90
CA GLN A 55 -2.33 -5.59 -5.20
C GLN A 55 -3.73 -6.07 -5.60
N MET A 56 -4.49 -6.65 -4.66
CA MET A 56 -5.88 -7.06 -4.92
C MET A 56 -6.79 -5.88 -5.23
N SER A 57 -6.64 -4.78 -4.49
CA SER A 57 -7.43 -3.56 -4.67
C SER A 57 -7.07 -2.85 -5.99
N ALA A 58 -5.81 -2.89 -6.37
CA ALA A 58 -5.30 -2.41 -7.66
C ALA A 58 -5.84 -3.21 -8.84
N ALA A 59 -5.82 -4.55 -8.73
CA ALA A 59 -6.41 -5.44 -9.72
C ALA A 59 -7.91 -5.17 -9.92
N LYS A 60 -8.65 -4.98 -8.81
CA LYS A 60 -10.08 -4.59 -8.86
C LYS A 60 -10.31 -3.25 -9.56
N LEU A 61 -9.41 -2.29 -9.41
CA LEU A 61 -9.51 -0.96 -10.02
C LEU A 61 -8.84 -0.88 -11.41
N LYS A 62 -8.34 -2.01 -11.94
CA LYS A 62 -7.59 -2.10 -13.21
C LYS A 62 -6.42 -1.10 -13.30
N THR A 63 -5.84 -0.77 -12.15
CA THR A 63 -4.73 0.19 -12.04
C THR A 63 -3.48 -0.53 -11.56
N ARG A 64 -2.32 -0.09 -12.06
CA ARG A 64 -1.01 -0.57 -11.60
C ARG A 64 -0.50 0.35 -10.50
N ILE A 65 0.00 -0.24 -9.43
CA ILE A 65 0.74 0.38 -8.31
C ILE A 65 2.05 -0.34 -8.12
#